data_AF-A0A376W1C6-F1
#
_entry.id   AF-A0A376W1C6-F1
#
_cell.length_a   1.000
_cell.length_b   1.000
_cell.length_c   1.000
_cell.angle_alpha   90.00
_cell.angle_beta   90.00
_cell.angle_gamma   90.00
#
_symmetry.space_group_name_H-M   'P 1'
#
loop_
_entity.id
_entity.type
_entity.pdbx_description
1 polymer ?
#
loop_
_entity_poly.entity_id
_entity_poly.type
_entity_poly.pdbx_seq_one_letter_code
_entity_poly.pdbx_strand_id
1 'polypeptide(L)'
;MNGYLITLTKRQARRLMTLEDIVSGYSNVLISLANSHGKTVYHSPGAPDIREFTRDAIPDKDAQAGEVYLLSGPTMMMPGHGHGHMEHSNWRMINLPVGPLVDGKPIYTLYIALSIDFHLSLHQ
;
A
#
# COMPACT_ATOMS: atom_id res chain seq x y z
N MET A 1 -19.14 13.22 25.64
CA MET A 1 -18.62 13.81 24.39
C MET A 1 -17.49 12.92 23.92
N ASN A 2 -17.75 11.97 23.02
CA ASN A 2 -17.66 12.01 21.54
C ASN A 2 -16.37 11.35 21.04
N GLY A 3 -16.50 10.31 20.21
CA GLY A 3 -15.39 9.75 19.44
C GLY A 3 -15.67 8.32 18.96
N TYR A 4 -16.24 8.19 17.76
CA TYR A 4 -16.47 6.93 17.06
C TYR A 4 -15.16 6.15 16.88
N LEU A 5 -14.85 5.26 17.84
CA LEU A 5 -14.05 4.08 17.55
C LEU A 5 -14.99 3.12 16.82
N ILE A 6 -14.83 3.01 15.50
CA ILE A 6 -15.33 1.84 14.79
C ILE A 6 -14.50 0.68 15.32
N THR A 7 -14.95 0.06 16.41
CA THR A 7 -14.37 -1.17 16.94
C THR A 7 -14.47 -2.20 15.82
N LEU A 8 -13.33 -2.59 15.26
CA LEU A 8 -13.29 -3.64 14.24
C LEU A 8 -14.04 -4.86 14.79
N THR A 9 -14.95 -5.41 14.01
CA THR A 9 -15.55 -6.70 14.37
C THR A 9 -14.44 -7.75 14.47
N LYS A 10 -14.63 -8.80 15.29
CA LYS A 10 -13.66 -9.90 15.39
C LYS A 10 -13.27 -10.46 14.01
N ARG A 11 -14.24 -10.51 13.08
CA ARG A 11 -14.01 -10.96 11.70
C ARG A 11 -13.13 -9.99 10.90
N GLN A 12 -13.33 -8.69 11.03
CA GLN A 12 -12.48 -7.68 10.38
C GLN A 12 -11.07 -7.69 10.96
N ALA A 13 -10.93 -7.77 12.29
CA ALA A 13 -9.63 -7.90 12.94
C ALA A 13 -8.87 -9.14 12.46
N ARG A 14 -9.54 -10.30 12.35
CA ARG A 14 -8.92 -11.52 11.82
C ARG A 14 -8.47 -11.38 10.36
N ARG A 15 -9.28 -10.73 9.51
CA ARG A 15 -8.90 -10.45 8.12
C ARG A 15 -7.70 -9.54 8.02
N LEU A 16 -7.60 -8.54 8.90
CA LEU A 16 -6.46 -7.65 8.95
C LEU A 16 -5.18 -8.38 9.38
N MET A 17 -5.26 -9.25 10.38
CA MET A 17 -4.15 -10.11 10.78
C MET A 17 -3.69 -11.03 9.64
N THR A 18 -4.63 -11.60 8.87
CA THR A 18 -4.28 -12.41 7.69
C THR A 18 -3.61 -11.56 6.61
N LEU A 19 -4.07 -10.32 6.40
CA LEU A 19 -3.45 -9.40 5.46
C LEU A 19 -2.02 -9.05 5.88
N GLU A 20 -1.80 -8.76 7.16
CA GLU A 20 -0.50 -8.46 7.73
C GLU A 20 0.49 -9.62 7.58
N ASP A 21 0.05 -10.83 7.91
CA ASP A 21 0.84 -12.06 7.77
C ASP A 21 1.30 -12.26 6.32
N ILE A 22 0.37 -12.16 5.36
CA ILE A 22 0.67 -12.30 3.92
C ILE A 22 1.63 -11.20 3.45
N VAL A 23 1.35 -9.94 3.80
CA VAL A 23 2.12 -8.79 3.32
C VAL A 23 3.53 -8.78 3.89
N SER A 24 3.73 -9.26 5.11
CA SER A 24 5.05 -9.37 5.72
C SER A 24 6.00 -10.28 4.94
N GLY A 25 5.47 -11.21 4.13
CA GLY A 25 6.24 -12.11 3.27
C GLY A 25 6.64 -11.50 1.92
N TYR A 26 6.07 -10.36 1.50
CA TYR A 26 6.42 -9.70 0.25
C TYR A 26 7.52 -8.66 0.48
N SER A 27 8.69 -8.88 -0.11
CA SER A 27 9.83 -7.95 -0.03
C SER A 27 9.75 -6.75 -0.98
N ASN A 28 8.81 -6.79 -1.92
CA ASN A 28 8.70 -5.84 -3.03
C ASN A 28 7.29 -5.24 -3.17
N VAL A 29 6.43 -5.41 -2.16
CA VAL A 29 5.06 -4.90 -2.15
C VAL A 29 4.80 -4.12 -0.86
N LEU A 30 4.34 -2.89 -1.00
CA LEU A 30 3.75 -2.11 0.08
C LEU A 30 2.26 -1.96 -0.13
N ILE A 31 1.50 -1.98 0.96
CA ILE A 31 0.06 -1.69 0.92
C ILE A 31 -0.31 -0.66 1.97
N SER A 32 -1.43 0.00 1.73
CA SER A 32 -2.10 0.85 2.71
C SER A 32 -3.61 0.69 2.59
N LEU A 33 -4.29 0.57 3.72
CA LEU A 33 -5.74 0.42 3.80
C LEU A 33 -6.30 1.65 4.48
N ALA A 34 -7.14 2.40 3.77
CA ALA A 34 -7.84 3.56 4.29
C ALA A 34 -9.30 3.24 4.55
N ASN A 35 -9.90 3.82 5.60
CA ASN A 35 -11.35 3.75 5.80
C ASN A 35 -12.10 4.75 4.92
N SER A 36 -13.43 4.74 5.02
CA SER A 36 -14.34 5.64 4.30
C SER A 36 -14.09 7.14 4.53
N HIS A 37 -13.37 7.52 5.59
CA HIS A 37 -12.98 8.91 5.87
C HIS A 37 -11.59 9.26 5.32
N GLY A 38 -10.95 8.36 4.58
CA GLY A 38 -9.59 8.55 4.09
C GLY A 38 -8.53 8.47 5.19
N LYS A 39 -8.85 7.93 6.37
CA LYS A 39 -7.86 7.69 7.43
C LYS A 39 -7.24 6.30 7.26
N THR A 40 -5.91 6.21 7.30
CA THR A 40 -5.20 4.92 7.27
C THR A 40 -5.58 4.11 8.51
N VAL A 41 -6.02 2.87 8.29
CA VAL A 41 -6.31 1.90 9.33
C VAL A 41 -5.23 0.81 9.42
N TYR A 42 -4.44 0.64 8.36
CA TYR A 42 -3.28 -0.25 8.30
C TYR A 42 -2.37 0.16 7.14
N HIS A 43 -1.06 -0.02 7.31
CA HIS A 43 -0.11 -0.01 6.21
C HIS A 43 0.98 -1.06 6.48
N SER A 44 1.70 -1.48 5.44
CA SER A 44 2.81 -2.42 5.57
C SER A 44 3.84 -1.94 6.60
N PRO A 45 4.37 -2.84 7.45
CA PRO A 45 5.52 -2.52 8.29
C PRO A 45 6.78 -2.36 7.43
N GLY A 46 7.83 -1.72 7.98
CA GLY A 46 9.12 -1.60 7.31
C GLY A 46 9.25 -0.43 6.31
N ALA A 47 8.19 0.35 6.12
CA ALA A 47 8.20 1.60 5.37
C ALA A 47 7.16 2.60 5.92
N PRO A 48 7.32 3.92 5.70
CA PRO A 48 6.24 4.89 5.81
C PRO A 48 4.99 4.50 5.01
N ASP A 49 3.84 5.08 5.35
CA ASP A 49 2.60 4.84 4.61
C ASP A 49 2.70 5.42 3.19
N ILE A 50 2.51 4.57 2.17
CA ILE A 50 2.53 4.96 0.75
C ILE A 50 1.52 6.06 0.42
N ARG A 51 0.46 6.22 1.23
CA ARG A 51 -0.54 7.27 1.02
C ARG A 51 0.03 8.67 1.22
N GLU A 52 1.09 8.83 2.01
CA GLU A 52 1.80 10.11 2.18
C GLU A 52 2.44 10.58 0.87
N PHE A 53 2.71 9.66 -0.06
CA PHE A 53 3.36 9.91 -1.34
C PHE A 53 2.35 10.07 -2.49
N THR A 54 1.06 9.83 -2.24
CA THR A 54 0.02 9.91 -3.30
C THR A 54 -0.19 11.32 -3.84
N ARG A 55 0.12 12.37 -3.06
CA ARG A 55 0.00 13.76 -3.49
C ARG A 55 0.95 14.08 -4.65
N ASP A 56 2.13 13.46 -4.64
CA ASP A 56 3.21 13.73 -5.58
C ASP A 56 3.30 12.61 -6.65
N ALA A 57 2.29 11.73 -6.70
CA ALA A 57 2.20 10.62 -7.62
C ALA A 57 1.99 11.08 -9.07
N ILE A 58 2.71 10.45 -10.01
CA ILE A 58 2.63 10.78 -11.44
C ILE A 58 1.87 9.67 -12.15
N PRO A 59 0.93 9.97 -13.08
CA PRO A 59 0.31 8.94 -13.90
C PRO A 59 1.36 8.11 -14.67
N ASP A 60 1.23 6.79 -14.69
CA ASP A 60 2.10 5.93 -15.49
C ASP A 60 1.70 6.01 -16.97
N LYS A 61 2.50 6.74 -17.76
CA LYS A 61 2.29 6.90 -19.21
C LYS A 61 2.39 5.60 -20.01
N ASP A 62 3.06 4.58 -19.46
CA ASP A 62 3.28 3.30 -20.13
C ASP A 62 2.13 2.31 -19.81
N ALA A 63 1.27 2.63 -18.84
CA ALA A 63 0.06 1.89 -18.56
C ALA A 63 -1.04 2.25 -19.59
N GLN A 64 -1.27 1.35 -20.55
CA GLN A 64 -2.20 1.57 -21.67
C GLN A 64 -3.67 1.77 -21.26
N ALA A 65 -4.06 1.34 -20.06
CA ALA A 65 -5.37 1.57 -19.48
C ALA A 65 -5.32 1.45 -17.95
N GLY A 66 -5.93 2.41 -17.24
CA GLY A 66 -6.20 2.33 -15.81
C GLY A 66 -5.61 3.46 -14.98
N GLU A 67 -6.08 3.56 -13.74
CA GLU A 67 -5.58 4.49 -12.72
C GLU A 67 -4.31 3.91 -12.07
N VAL A 68 -3.22 3.89 -12.84
CA VAL A 68 -1.88 3.46 -12.40
C VAL A 68 -0.99 4.68 -12.21
N TYR A 69 -0.27 4.71 -11.09
CA TYR A 69 0.58 5.84 -10.71
C TYR A 69 1.99 5.38 -10.34
N LEU A 70 2.97 6.25 -10.57
CA LEU A 70 4.35 6.10 -10.16
C LEU A 70 4.58 6.88 -8.88
N LEU A 71 5.17 6.24 -7.89
CA LEU A 71 5.59 6.84 -6.62
C LEU A 71 7.11 6.83 -6.52
N SER A 72 7.68 7.99 -6.16
CA SER A 72 9.08 8.11 -5.74
C SER A 72 9.12 8.18 -4.21
N GLY A 73 9.40 7.05 -3.60
CA GLY A 73 9.26 6.78 -2.17
C GLY A 73 7.93 6.08 -1.83
N PRO A 74 7.83 5.52 -0.61
CA PRO A 74 8.88 5.50 0.42
C PRO A 74 9.97 4.45 0.14
N THR A 75 11.13 4.60 0.79
CA THR A 75 12.12 3.51 0.83
C THR A 75 11.65 2.41 1.78
N MET A 76 11.62 1.17 1.32
CA MET A 76 11.35 0.00 2.17
C MET A 76 12.64 -0.55 2.76
N MET A 77 12.69 -0.64 4.10
CA MET A 77 13.84 -1.23 4.80
C MET A 77 13.70 -2.74 4.88
N MET A 78 14.67 -3.47 4.32
CA MET A 78 14.75 -4.93 4.38
C MET A 78 15.84 -5.35 5.38
N PRO A 79 15.50 -5.88 6.55
CA PRO A 79 16.49 -6.38 7.50
C PRO A 79 17.11 -7.71 7.02
N GLY A 80 18.43 -7.85 7.13
CA GLY A 80 19.09 -9.17 7.18
C GLY A 80 20.02 -9.58 6.03
N HIS A 81 20.30 -8.75 5.02
CA HIS A 81 21.16 -9.15 3.90
C HIS A 81 22.24 -8.10 3.55
N GLY A 82 23.48 -8.56 3.32
CA GLY A 82 24.69 -7.76 3.13
C GLY A 82 24.81 -7.04 1.77
N HIS A 83 26.03 -6.57 1.44
CA HIS A 83 26.37 -5.78 0.25
C HIS A 83 25.83 -6.43 -1.04
N GLY A 84 24.78 -5.84 -1.63
CA GLY A 84 24.07 -6.37 -2.80
C GLY A 84 22.56 -6.12 -2.80
N HIS A 85 22.02 -5.46 -1.78
CA HIS A 85 20.57 -5.23 -1.65
C HIS A 85 20.06 -4.19 -2.66
N MET A 86 18.98 -4.52 -3.38
CA MET A 86 18.21 -3.54 -4.15
C MET A 86 17.44 -2.64 -3.18
N GLU A 87 17.75 -1.35 -3.17
CA GLU A 87 16.94 -0.37 -2.47
C GLU A 87 15.59 -0.25 -3.20
N HIS A 88 14.50 -0.58 -2.51
CA HIS A 88 13.15 -0.42 -3.07
C HIS A 88 12.64 0.96 -2.69
N SER A 89 12.69 1.89 -3.65
CA SER A 89 12.30 3.30 -3.46
C SER A 89 11.38 3.81 -4.57
N ASN A 90 11.13 3.03 -5.62
CA ASN A 90 10.27 3.42 -6.73
C ASN A 90 9.16 2.39 -6.89
N TRP A 91 7.92 2.87 -7.02
CA TRP A 91 6.75 2.00 -7.00
C TRP A 91 5.76 2.30 -8.13
N ARG A 92 5.13 1.25 -8.66
CA ARG A 92 3.87 1.34 -9.39
C ARG A 92 2.72 1.07 -8.45
N MET A 93 1.77 1.99 -8.38
CA MET A 93 0.65 1.96 -7.45
C MET A 93 -0.69 1.94 -8.17
N ILE A 94 -1.60 1.12 -7.64
CA ILE A 94 -3.02 1.16 -7.95
C ILE A 94 -3.82 1.28 -6.66
N ASN A 95 -5.08 1.71 -6.76
CA ASN A 95 -6.02 1.65 -5.65
C ASN A 95 -7.37 1.11 -6.09
N LEU A 96 -8.08 0.47 -5.16
CA LEU A 96 -9.40 -0.10 -5.40
C LEU A 96 -10.24 -0.15 -4.13
N PRO A 97 -11.57 0.03 -4.22
CA PRO A 97 -12.46 -0.09 -3.09
C PRO A 97 -12.63 -1.57 -2.68
N VAL A 98 -12.50 -1.88 -1.39
CA VAL A 98 -12.54 -3.25 -0.85
C VAL A 98 -13.32 -3.36 0.47
N GLY A 99 -13.64 -4.58 0.86
CA GLY A 99 -14.30 -4.87 2.14
C GLY A 99 -15.83 -4.98 2.02
N PRO A 100 -16.52 -5.15 3.16
CA PRO A 100 -17.98 -5.24 3.17
C PRO A 100 -18.62 -3.91 2.72
N LEU A 101 -19.83 -4.01 2.20
CA LEU A 101 -20.62 -2.85 1.80
C LEU A 101 -21.37 -2.28 3.00
N VAL A 102 -21.31 -0.96 3.16
CA VAL A 102 -22.22 -0.17 4.01
C VAL A 102 -22.85 0.86 3.10
N ASP A 103 -24.19 0.91 3.08
CA ASP A 103 -24.97 1.75 2.17
C ASP A 103 -24.57 1.57 0.69
N GLY A 104 -24.26 0.33 0.30
CA GLY A 104 -23.87 -0.03 -1.07
C GLY A 104 -22.44 0.33 -1.45
N LYS A 105 -21.62 0.88 -0.54
CA LYS A 105 -20.22 1.25 -0.81
C LYS A 105 -19.24 0.43 0.03
N PRO A 106 -18.12 -0.04 -0.56
CA PRO A 106 -17.06 -0.69 0.22
C PRO A 106 -16.51 0.27 1.28
N ILE A 107 -16.28 -0.24 2.49
CA ILE A 107 -15.88 0.59 3.64
C ILE A 107 -14.37 0.92 3.67
N TYR A 108 -13.58 0.33 2.78
CA TYR A 108 -12.15 0.60 2.67
C TYR A 108 -11.73 0.89 1.24
N THR A 109 -10.63 1.63 1.12
CA THR A 109 -9.84 1.73 -0.11
C THR A 109 -8.49 1.09 0.15
N LEU A 110 -8.12 0.11 -0.68
CA LEU A 110 -6.81 -0.54 -0.64
C LEU A 110 -5.91 0.11 -1.69
N TYR A 111 -4.72 0.53 -1.25
CA TYR A 111 -3.63 0.99 -2.08
C TYR A 111 -2.57 -0.11 -2.12
N ILE A 112 -2.09 -0.46 -3.32
CA ILE A 112 -1.08 -1.49 -3.53
C ILE A 112 0.04 -0.89 -4.37
N ALA A 113 1.26 -0.95 -3.87
CA ALA A 113 2.47 -0.41 -4.50
C ALA A 113 3.47 -1.55 -4.72
N LEU A 114 3.81 -1.84 -5.98
CA LEU A 114 4.79 -2.83 -6.39
C LEU A 114 6.10 -2.14 -6.77
N SER A 115 7.23 -2.59 -6.24
CA SER A 115 8.53 -1.97 -6.57
C SER A 115 8.87 -2.16 -8.05
N ILE A 116 9.44 -1.11 -8.64
CA ILE A 116 9.93 -1.08 -10.02
C ILE A 116 11.43 -0.80 -10.12
N ASP A 117 12.16 -0.76 -9.00
CA ASP A 117 13.59 -0.43 -8.97
C ASP A 117 14.43 -1.39 -9.82
N PHE A 118 14.07 -2.67 -9.89
CA PHE A 118 14.71 -3.63 -10.79
C PHE A 118 14.54 -3.29 -12.27
N HIS A 119 13.40 -2.70 -12.66
CA HIS A 119 13.19 -2.26 -14.03
C HIS A 119 13.99 -1.00 -14.35
N LEU A 120 14.18 -0.12 -13.37
CA LEU A 120 14.95 1.11 -13.54
C LEU A 120 16.46 0.84 -13.64
N SER A 121 16.98 -0.17 -12.93
CA SER A 121 18.39 -0.52 -12.95
C SER A 121 18.87 -1.17 -14.24
N LEU A 122 17.95 -1.71 -15.07
CA LEU A 122 18.25 -2.31 -16.38
C LEU A 122 18.37 -1.28 -17.52
N HIS A 123 18.08 0.00 -17.25
CA HIS A 123 18.12 1.09 -18.23
C HIS A 123 19.21 2.15 -17.95
N GLN A 124 20.13 1.89 -17.00
CA GLN A 124 21.34 2.67 -16.75
C GLN A 124 22.57 1.92 -17.27
#